data_AF-K7F579-F1
#
_entry.id   AF-K7F579-F1
#
_cell.length_a   1.000
_cell.length_b   1.000
_cell.length_c   1.000
_cell.angle_alpha   90.00
_cell.angle_beta   90.00
_cell.angle_gamma   90.00
#
_symmetry.space_group_name_H-M   'P 1'
#
loop_
_entity.id
_entity.type
_entity.pdbx_description
1 polymer ?
#
loop_
_entity_poly.entity_id
_entity_poly.type
_entity_poly.pdbx_seq_one_letter_code
_entity_poly.pdbx_strand_id
1 'polypeptide(L)'
;MNGRRRLLVASVISIQNFSFVYPSCQYCFSKLILDSNRFNCLKCGCTGEAKDANYRYRLSLKVADTNELFDITVFGSSLDPFFGVTAGSLH
;
A
#
# COMPACT_ATOMS: atom_id res chain seq x y z
N MET A 1 -17.43 6.10 -5.86
CA MET A 1 -16.26 7.00 -6.04
C MET A 1 -16.31 7.61 -7.44
N ASN A 2 -17.05 8.71 -7.62
CA ASN A 2 -17.06 9.52 -8.85
C ASN A 2 -16.44 10.89 -8.53
N GLY A 3 -15.15 10.91 -8.20
CA GLY A 3 -14.39 12.14 -7.99
C GLY A 3 -13.73 12.59 -9.30
N ARG A 4 -13.67 13.91 -9.53
CA ARG A 4 -12.83 14.50 -10.59
C ARG A 4 -11.38 14.03 -10.37
N ARG A 5 -10.82 13.32 -11.34
CA ARG A 5 -9.40 12.96 -11.34
C ARG A 5 -8.61 14.15 -11.88
N ARG A 6 -7.50 14.48 -11.23
CA ARG A 6 -6.58 15.56 -11.64
C ARG A 6 -5.16 15.00 -11.68
N LEU A 7 -4.39 15.40 -12.68
CA LEU A 7 -2.95 15.16 -12.71
C LEU A 7 -2.26 16.25 -11.88
N LEU A 8 -1.33 15.82 -11.03
CA LEU A 8 -0.57 16.69 -10.14
C LEU A 8 0.91 16.52 -10.45
N VAL A 9 1.59 17.62 -10.74
CA VAL A 9 3.05 17.69 -10.74
C VAL A 9 3.44 18.33 -9.42
N ALA A 10 4.06 17.56 -8.54
CA ALA A 10 4.37 17.96 -7.18
C ALA A 10 5.67 17.29 -6.70
N SER A 11 6.30 17.91 -5.70
CA SER A 11 7.47 17.37 -5.02
C SER A 11 7.07 16.66 -3.73
N VAL A 12 7.72 15.54 -3.43
CA VAL A 12 7.54 14.85 -2.14
C VAL A 12 8.27 15.63 -1.05
N ILE A 13 7.54 16.01 -0.01
CA ILE A 13 8.07 16.80 1.12
C ILE A 13 8.36 15.92 2.32
N SER A 14 7.50 14.95 2.62
CA SER A 14 7.72 14.01 3.73
C SER A 14 6.88 12.74 3.60
N ILE A 15 7.37 11.66 4.20
CA ILE A 15 6.65 10.41 4.40
C ILE A 15 5.84 10.51 5.70
N GLN A 16 4.56 10.15 5.65
CA GLN A 16 3.61 10.35 6.74
C GLN A 16 3.33 9.09 7.56
N ASN A 17 3.84 7.93 7.15
CA ASN A 17 3.65 6.66 7.84
C ASN A 17 4.96 5.92 8.08
N PHE A 18 5.07 5.30 9.27
CA PHE A 18 6.22 4.48 9.64
C PHE A 18 6.21 3.11 8.96
N SER A 19 5.04 2.49 8.83
CA SER A 19 4.87 1.21 8.13
C SER A 19 4.19 1.46 6.78
N PHE A 20 4.94 1.20 5.71
CA PHE A 20 4.52 1.44 4.32
C PHE A 20 4.23 0.15 3.53
N VAL A 21 4.18 -0.99 4.21
CA VAL A 21 3.74 -2.28 3.68
C VAL A 21 2.60 -2.83 4.53
N TYR A 22 1.71 -3.61 3.94
CA TYR A 22 0.64 -4.30 4.67
C TYR A 22 0.33 -5.66 4.04
N PRO A 23 -0.10 -6.65 4.85
CA PRO A 23 -0.47 -7.96 4.35
C PRO A 23 -1.77 -7.87 3.55
N SER A 24 -1.78 -8.50 2.38
CA SER A 24 -2.85 -8.38 1.40
C SER A 24 -3.13 -9.72 0.73
N CYS A 25 -4.39 -9.97 0.43
CA CYS A 25 -4.80 -11.18 -0.27
C CYS A 25 -4.25 -11.16 -1.69
N GLN A 26 -3.59 -12.24 -2.10
CA GLN A 26 -3.08 -12.39 -3.47
C GLN A 26 -4.18 -12.39 -4.54
N TYR A 27 -5.41 -12.76 -4.17
CA TYR A 27 -6.53 -12.89 -5.13
C TYR A 27 -7.38 -11.63 -5.26
N CYS A 28 -7.69 -10.96 -4.15
CA CYS A 28 -8.61 -9.82 -4.15
C CYS A 28 -8.00 -8.51 -3.62
N PHE A 29 -6.70 -8.53 -3.31
CA PHE A 29 -5.89 -7.39 -2.86
C PHE A 29 -6.38 -6.68 -1.60
N SER A 30 -7.34 -7.28 -0.91
CA SER A 30 -7.87 -6.74 0.35
C SER A 30 -6.90 -7.03 1.48
N LYS A 31 -6.87 -6.14 2.47
CA LYS A 31 -6.06 -6.33 3.67
C LYS A 31 -6.39 -7.67 4.32
N LEU A 32 -5.36 -8.42 4.70
CA LEU A 32 -5.50 -9.66 5.46
C LEU A 32 -5.53 -9.37 6.95
N ILE A 33 -6.25 -10.21 7.68
CA ILE A 33 -6.05 -10.37 9.12
C ILE A 33 -4.99 -11.44 9.29
N LEU A 34 -3.94 -11.12 10.05
CA LEU A 34 -2.88 -12.04 10.42
C LEU A 34 -3.09 -12.44 11.89
N ASP A 35 -3.13 -13.74 12.12
CA ASP A 35 -2.98 -14.37 13.43
C ASP A 35 -1.57 -14.97 13.53
N SER A 36 -1.18 -15.50 14.70
CA SER A 36 0.20 -15.95 14.95
C SER A 36 0.78 -16.88 13.87
N ASN A 37 -0.03 -17.77 13.29
CA ASN A 37 0.41 -18.72 12.26
C ASN A 37 -0.38 -18.64 10.95
N ARG A 38 -1.48 -17.89 10.88
CA ARG A 38 -2.40 -17.96 9.73
C ARG A 38 -2.83 -16.58 9.28
N PHE A 39 -3.24 -16.48 8.02
CA PHE A 39 -3.98 -15.33 7.53
C PHE A 39 -5.41 -15.71 7.13
N ASN A 40 -6.29 -14.72 7.19
CA ASN A 40 -7.66 -14.81 6.70
C ASN A 40 -8.02 -13.56 5.88
N CYS A 41 -8.56 -13.77 4.69
CA CYS A 41 -9.15 -12.71 3.88
C CYS A 41 -10.66 -12.65 4.09
N LEU A 42 -11.13 -11.63 4.81
CA LEU A 42 -12.56 -11.43 5.06
C LEU A 42 -13.38 -11.16 3.79
N LYS A 43 -12.75 -10.75 2.68
CA LYS A 43 -13.47 -10.42 1.45
C LYS A 43 -13.75 -11.63 0.57
N CYS A 44 -12.78 -12.51 0.37
CA CYS A 44 -12.92 -13.66 -0.53
C CYS A 44 -12.80 -15.02 0.17
N GLY A 45 -12.61 -15.06 1.49
CA GLY A 45 -12.50 -16.29 2.28
C GLY A 45 -11.18 -17.04 2.12
N CYS A 46 -10.20 -16.49 1.40
CA CYS A 46 -8.88 -17.10 1.26
C CYS A 46 -8.15 -17.16 2.62
N THR A 47 -7.65 -18.34 2.98
CA THR A 47 -6.86 -18.58 4.18
C THR A 47 -5.53 -19.25 3.84
N GLY A 48 -4.52 -19.09 4.69
CA GLY A 48 -3.22 -19.75 4.54
C GLY A 48 -2.33 -19.53 5.75
N GLU A 49 -1.06 -19.91 5.66
CA GLU A 49 -0.09 -19.67 6.73
C GLU A 49 0.42 -18.23 6.68
N ALA A 50 0.71 -17.63 7.83
CA ALA A 50 1.11 -16.22 7.93
C ALA A 50 2.39 -15.92 7.12
N LYS A 51 3.33 -16.87 7.05
CA LYS A 51 4.56 -16.78 6.25
C LYS A 51 4.32 -16.68 4.73
N ASP A 52 3.17 -17.18 4.27
CA ASP A 52 2.79 -17.19 2.86
C ASP A 52 1.93 -15.96 2.50
N ALA A 53 1.72 -15.03 3.45
CA ALA A 53 0.97 -13.82 3.21
C ALA A 53 1.70 -12.92 2.20
N ASN A 54 0.97 -12.49 1.17
CA ASN A 54 1.49 -11.49 0.23
C ASN A 54 1.45 -10.09 0.86
N TYR A 55 2.38 -9.21 0.47
CA TYR A 55 2.44 -7.83 0.95
C TYR A 55 2.26 -6.83 -0.18
N ARG A 56 1.67 -5.68 0.14
CA ARG A 56 1.49 -4.54 -0.78
C ARG A 56 1.94 -3.26 -0.13
N TYR A 57 2.45 -2.34 -0.94
CA TYR A 57 2.76 -1.00 -0.48
C TYR A 57 1.50 -0.19 -0.15
N ARG A 58 1.60 0.62 0.91
CA ARG A 58 0.72 1.73 1.26
C ARG A 58 1.62 2.87 1.74
N LEU A 59 2.01 3.75 0.83
CA LEU A 59 2.89 4.87 1.13
C LEU A 59 2.06 6.13 1.26
N SER A 60 2.03 6.71 2.45
CA SER A 60 1.38 8.00 2.72
C SER A 60 2.41 9.11 2.60
N LEU A 61 2.14 10.10 1.77
CA LEU A 61 3.06 11.18 1.45
C LEU A 61 2.39 12.53 1.65
N LYS A 62 3.19 13.50 2.10
CA LYS A 62 2.89 14.91 1.94
C LYS A 62 3.63 15.42 0.72
N VAL A 63 2.89 15.97 -0.24
CA VAL A 63 3.43 16.53 -1.48
C VAL A 63 3.06 18.00 -1.62
N ALA A 64 3.89 18.78 -2.30
CA ALA A 64 3.65 20.20 -2.58
C ALA A 64 3.64 20.45 -4.08
N ASP A 65 2.64 21.18 -4.57
CA ASP A 65 2.76 21.89 -5.85
C ASP A 65 3.24 23.34 -5.59
N THR A 66 3.10 24.23 -6.57
CA THR A 66 3.55 25.62 -6.45
C THR A 66 2.87 26.39 -5.31
N ASN A 67 1.62 26.06 -4.97
CA ASN A 67 0.79 26.87 -4.07
C ASN A 67 0.12 26.07 -2.94
N GLU A 68 0.05 24.74 -3.06
CA GLU A 68 -0.76 23.89 -2.19
C GLU A 68 0.00 22.65 -1.72
N LEU A 69 -0.40 22.17 -0.53
CA LEU A 69 0.04 20.90 0.06
C LEU A 69 -1.07 19.88 -0.05
N PHE A 70 -0.71 18.64 -0.37
CA PHE A 70 -1.63 17.51 -0.47
C PHE A 70 -1.12 16.33 0.34
N ASP A 71 -2.04 15.68 1.05
CA ASP A 71 -1.83 14.36 1.63
C ASP A 71 -2.33 13.30 0.64
N ILE A 72 -1.42 12.50 0.10
CA ILE A 72 -1.72 11.45 -0.87
C ILE A 72 -1.32 10.07 -0.32
N THR A 73 -1.99 9.02 -0.81
CA THR A 73 -1.58 7.64 -0.52
C THR A 73 -1.44 6.87 -1.82
N VAL A 74 -0.26 6.29 -2.03
CA VAL A 74 0.05 5.45 -3.19
C VAL A 74 0.04 3.97 -2.75
N PHE A 75 -0.55 3.10 -3.56
CA PHE A 75 -0.80 1.71 -3.20
C PHE A 75 -0.23 0.71 -4.21
N GLY A 76 0.08 -0.48 -3.71
CA GLY A 76 0.36 -1.67 -4.52
C GLY A 76 1.68 -1.61 -5.28
N SER A 77 1.79 -2.43 -6.33
CA SER A 77 3.03 -2.64 -7.11
C SER A 77 3.46 -1.44 -7.97
N SER A 78 2.66 -0.36 -8.01
CA SER A 78 3.06 0.89 -8.68
C SER A 78 4.33 1.50 -8.08
N LEU A 79 4.68 1.12 -6.84
CA LEU A 79 5.86 1.57 -6.12
C LEU A 79 7.09 0.66 -6.31
N ASP A 80 6.93 -0.53 -6.90
CA ASP A 80 8.05 -1.46 -7.12
C ASP A 80 9.17 -0.81 -7.97
N PRO A 81 8.89 -0.05 -9.05
CA PRO A 81 9.95 0.61 -9.81
C PRO A 81 10.68 1.73 -9.04
N PHE A 82 10.03 2.30 -8.01
CA PHE A 82 10.59 3.39 -7.21
C PHE A 82 11.44 2.87 -6.05
N PHE A 83 11.05 1.74 -5.44
CA PHE A 83 11.82 1.10 -4.38
C PHE A 83 12.83 0.06 -4.87
N GLY A 84 12.70 -0.40 -6.13
CA GLY A 84 13.56 -1.42 -6.72
C GLY A 84 13.31 -2.84 -6.21
N VAL A 85 12.33 -3.03 -5.31
CA VAL A 85 11.96 -4.32 -4.71
C VAL A 85 10.44 -4.41 -4.56
N THR A 86 9.94 -5.62 -4.33
CA THR A 86 8.52 -5.81 -4.00
C THR A 86 8.27 -5.55 -2.52
N ALA A 87 7.02 -5.20 -2.16
CA ALA A 87 6.63 -5.00 -0.77
C ALA A 87 6.89 -6.22 0.14
N GLY A 88 6.81 -7.44 -0.41
CA GLY A 88 7.09 -8.67 0.33
C GLY A 88 8.55 -8.80 0.78
N SER A 89 9.48 -8.16 0.09
CA SER A 89 10.90 -8.18 0.45
C SER A 89 11.26 -7.22 1.59
N LEU A 90 10.31 -6.38 2.03
CA LEU A 90 10.50 -5.35 3.07
C LEU A 90 9.65 -5.61 4.33
N HIS A 91 8.97 -6.75 4.39
CA HIS A 91 8.17 -7.16 5.55
C HIS A 91 9.03 -7.76 6.65
#